data_AF-A0A453EQ11-F1
#
_entry.id   AF-A0A453EQ11-F1
#
_cell.length_a   1.000
_cell.length_b   1.000
_cell.length_c   1.000
_cell.angle_alpha   90.00
_cell.angle_beta   90.00
_cell.angle_gamma   90.00
#
_symmetry.space_group_name_H-M   'P 1'
#
loop_
_entity.id
_entity.type
_entity.pdbx_description
1 polymer ?
#
loop_
_entity_poly.entity_id
_entity_poly.type
_entity_poly.pdbx_seq_one_letter_code
_entity_poly.pdbx_strand_id
1 'polypeptide(L)'
;TRLGNPEVRRIVEQSVQENLTEYLELHPDVLDSILSKSLNALKAALAAKRARELVRTKSVLKSSSLPGKLADCASSNPAESEIFIVEGDSAGGSAKQGRDRKFQAILPLRGKILNIERRDEAAMYKNEEIQNLILGLGLGVKGEDFKKEALRYHKIVILTDADVDGAHIRTLLLTFFFRYQRALFDEGCIYVGVPPLYKVERGKQVHYCYDEADLKELVNTFPTNASYNTQRFKGLGEMMPLQLWETTMDPERRLLKQLTVEDAAEANVVFSSLMGARVEYRKELIQKAASMVNLDHLDI
;
A
#
# COMPACT_ATOMS: atom_id res chain seq x y z
N THR A 1 27.71 -15.53 16.75
CA THR A 1 28.35 -16.74 17.32
C THR A 1 27.33 -17.52 18.12
N ARG A 2 27.20 -18.84 17.90
CA ARG A 2 26.20 -19.70 18.58
C ARG A 2 26.94 -20.65 19.53
N LEU A 3 26.57 -20.68 20.81
CA LEU A 3 27.13 -21.62 21.79
C LEU A 3 26.51 -23.01 21.59
N GLY A 4 27.36 -24.03 21.57
CA GLY A 4 26.99 -25.42 21.25
C GLY A 4 27.19 -26.41 22.40
N ASN A 5 27.38 -25.94 23.64
CA ASN A 5 27.71 -26.79 24.79
C ASN A 5 26.43 -27.35 25.46
N PRO A 6 26.09 -28.64 25.29
CA PRO A 6 24.87 -29.22 25.87
C PRO A 6 24.90 -29.29 27.40
N GLU A 7 26.08 -29.49 28.00
CA GLU A 7 26.31 -29.49 29.46
C GLU A 7 25.80 -28.20 30.11
N VAL A 8 26.15 -27.06 29.50
CA VAL A 8 25.80 -25.72 29.99
C VAL A 8 24.31 -25.47 29.87
N ARG A 9 23.68 -25.94 28.78
CA ARG A 9 22.23 -25.82 28.59
C ARG A 9 21.47 -26.46 29.75
N ARG A 10 21.86 -27.67 30.17
CA ARG A 10 21.20 -28.39 31.25
C ARG A 10 21.31 -27.65 32.59
N ILE A 11 22.50 -27.12 32.89
CA ILE A 11 22.74 -26.33 34.11
C ILE A 11 21.85 -25.08 34.12
N VAL A 12 21.83 -24.34 33.01
CA VAL A 12 21.02 -23.11 32.90
C VAL A 12 19.52 -23.42 32.96
N GLU A 13 19.04 -24.45 32.25
CA GLU A 13 17.63 -24.85 32.30
C GLU A 13 17.20 -25.22 33.71
N GLN A 14 18.00 -26.01 34.44
CA GLN A 14 17.69 -26.39 35.82
C GLN A 14 17.67 -25.18 36.77
N SER A 15 18.71 -24.33 36.73
CA SER A 15 18.76 -23.13 37.58
C SER A 15 17.62 -22.16 37.28
N VAL A 16 17.28 -21.95 36.00
CA VAL A 16 16.14 -21.10 35.61
C VAL A 16 14.83 -21.72 36.09
N GLN A 17 14.63 -23.03 35.92
CA GLN A 17 13.41 -23.70 36.34
C GLN A 17 13.19 -23.58 37.84
N GLU A 18 14.19 -23.89 38.66
CA GLU A 18 14.10 -23.82 40.13
C GLU A 18 13.74 -22.40 40.60
N ASN A 19 14.52 -21.40 40.20
CA ASN A 19 14.31 -20.01 40.63
C ASN A 19 13.02 -19.41 40.07
N LEU A 20 12.65 -19.72 38.82
CA LEU A 20 11.44 -19.20 38.21
C LEU A 20 10.19 -19.83 38.84
N THR A 21 10.22 -21.13 39.15
CA THR A 21 9.11 -21.80 39.86
C THR A 21 8.91 -21.19 41.23
N GLU A 22 9.98 -21.07 42.03
CA GLU A 22 9.90 -20.46 43.37
C GLU A 22 9.35 -19.02 43.31
N TYR A 23 9.85 -18.21 42.37
CA TYR A 23 9.37 -16.84 42.18
C TYR A 23 7.88 -16.78 41.81
N LEU A 24 7.43 -17.60 40.86
CA LEU A 24 6.03 -17.60 40.41
C LEU A 24 5.06 -18.17 41.46
N GLU A 25 5.51 -19.08 42.32
CA GLU A 25 4.73 -19.55 43.47
C GLU A 25 4.54 -18.45 44.53
N LEU A 26 5.56 -17.62 44.76
CA LEU A 26 5.49 -16.48 45.68
C LEU A 26 4.72 -15.28 45.11
N HIS A 27 4.61 -15.18 43.79
CA HIS A 27 3.98 -14.06 43.07
C HIS A 27 2.88 -14.53 42.09
N PRO A 28 1.73 -15.01 42.60
CA PRO A 28 0.65 -15.54 41.77
C PRO A 28 0.02 -14.49 40.84
N ASP A 29 0.02 -13.21 41.22
CA ASP A 29 -0.43 -12.10 40.40
C ASP A 29 0.43 -11.89 39.14
N VAL A 30 1.75 -12.06 39.28
CA VAL A 30 2.69 -12.02 38.15
C VAL A 30 2.48 -13.23 37.24
N LEU A 31 2.31 -14.42 37.82
CA LEU A 31 2.01 -15.65 37.07
C LEU A 31 0.73 -15.50 36.25
N ASP A 32 -0.36 -15.01 36.86
CA ASP A 32 -1.64 -14.79 36.18
C ASP A 32 -1.51 -13.79 35.02
N SER A 33 -0.72 -12.72 35.21
CA SER A 33 -0.41 -11.74 34.16
C SER A 33 0.35 -12.38 32.98
N ILE A 34 1.37 -13.19 33.26
CA ILE A 34 2.15 -13.92 32.25
C ILE A 34 1.27 -14.93 31.50
N LEU A 35 0.48 -15.73 32.22
CA LEU A 35 -0.43 -16.73 31.64
C LEU A 35 -1.48 -16.05 30.78
N SER A 36 -2.10 -14.97 31.27
CA SER A 36 -3.10 -14.19 30.53
C SER A 36 -2.51 -13.63 29.23
N LYS A 37 -1.30 -13.06 29.27
CA LYS A 37 -0.59 -12.57 28.08
C LYS A 37 -0.29 -13.69 27.09
N SER A 38 0.17 -14.85 27.59
CA SER A 38 0.51 -16.02 26.78
C SER A 38 -0.73 -16.64 26.12
N LEU A 39 -1.84 -16.75 26.85
CA LEU A 39 -3.12 -17.22 26.33
C LEU A 39 -3.69 -16.27 25.27
N ASN A 40 -3.58 -14.96 25.48
CA ASN A 40 -4.00 -13.97 24.49
C ASN A 40 -3.16 -14.06 23.21
N ALA A 41 -1.83 -14.22 23.35
CA ALA A 41 -0.94 -14.45 22.21
C ALA A 41 -1.28 -15.75 21.46
N LEU A 42 -1.56 -16.85 22.17
CA LEU A 42 -1.96 -18.12 21.57
C LEU A 42 -3.30 -17.99 20.83
N LYS A 43 -4.31 -17.35 21.44
CA LYS A 43 -5.62 -17.09 20.80
C LYS A 43 -5.44 -16.28 19.52
N ALA A 44 -4.63 -15.23 19.54
CA ALA A 44 -4.32 -14.42 18.36
C ALA A 44 -3.61 -15.24 17.28
N ALA A 45 -2.62 -16.06 17.64
CA ALA A 45 -1.90 -16.93 16.72
C ALA A 45 -2.82 -17.98 16.06
N LEU A 46 -3.72 -18.61 16.83
CA LEU A 46 -4.70 -19.56 16.32
C LEU A 46 -5.72 -18.88 15.40
N ALA A 47 -6.18 -17.68 15.74
CA ALA A 47 -7.06 -16.88 14.89
C ALA A 47 -6.37 -16.50 13.57
N ALA A 48 -5.12 -16.06 13.62
CA ALA A 48 -4.31 -15.78 12.44
C ALA A 48 -4.11 -17.03 11.57
N LYS A 49 -3.81 -18.20 12.18
CA LYS A 49 -3.68 -19.47 11.46
C LYS A 49 -4.98 -19.84 10.72
N ARG A 50 -6.13 -19.79 11.40
CA ARG A 50 -7.44 -20.05 10.77
C ARG A 50 -7.72 -19.07 9.63
N ALA A 51 -7.39 -17.79 9.82
CA ALA A 51 -7.59 -16.77 8.81
C ALA A 51 -6.70 -17.00 7.57
N ARG A 52 -5.44 -17.39 7.76
CA ARG A 52 -4.54 -17.83 6.67
C ARG A 52 -5.09 -19.04 5.92
N GLU A 53 -5.57 -20.06 6.63
CA GLU A 53 -6.15 -21.27 6.03
C GLU A 53 -7.42 -20.98 5.22
N LEU A 54 -8.25 -20.03 5.66
CA LEU A 54 -9.42 -19.54 4.91
C LEU A 54 -9.03 -18.90 3.57
N VAL A 55 -7.97 -18.08 3.57
CA VAL A 55 -7.46 -17.47 2.33
C VAL A 55 -6.85 -18.53 1.42
N ARG A 56 -6.10 -19.49 1.99
CA ARG A 56 -5.48 -20.58 1.23
C ARG A 56 -6.53 -21.50 0.58
N THR A 57 -7.58 -21.86 1.31
CA THR A 57 -8.67 -22.69 0.76
C THR A 57 -9.43 -21.98 -0.36
N LYS A 58 -9.69 -20.66 -0.23
CA LYS A 58 -10.22 -19.84 -1.33
C LYS A 58 -9.30 -19.80 -2.55
N SER A 59 -7.98 -19.79 -2.36
CA SER A 59 -6.99 -19.81 -3.45
C SER A 59 -6.92 -21.17 -4.18
N VAL A 60 -7.08 -22.29 -3.46
CA VAL A 60 -6.96 -23.66 -4.01
C VAL A 60 -8.18 -24.08 -4.84
N LEU A 61 -9.36 -23.53 -4.59
CA LEU A 61 -10.54 -23.70 -5.44
C LEU A 61 -10.34 -22.95 -6.77
N LYS A 62 -9.55 -23.57 -7.67
CA LYS A 62 -9.24 -23.12 -9.02
C LYS A 62 -10.53 -22.77 -9.79
N SER A 63 -10.83 -21.47 -9.93
CA SER A 63 -11.36 -20.79 -11.15
C SER A 63 -12.36 -19.63 -10.93
N SER A 64 -12.86 -19.32 -9.73
CA SER A 64 -14.00 -18.37 -9.64
C SER A 64 -14.14 -17.55 -8.35
N SER A 65 -13.07 -16.99 -7.78
CA SER A 65 -13.29 -15.87 -6.86
C SER A 65 -12.17 -14.84 -6.90
N LEU A 66 -11.86 -14.37 -8.11
CA LEU A 66 -11.31 -13.02 -8.20
C LEU A 66 -12.25 -12.07 -7.44
N PRO A 67 -11.70 -11.08 -6.73
CA PRO A 67 -12.53 -10.09 -6.05
C PRO A 67 -13.60 -9.56 -7.01
N GLY A 68 -14.87 -9.56 -6.61
CA GLY A 68 -15.95 -9.11 -7.50
C GLY A 68 -15.78 -7.67 -8.02
N LYS A 69 -14.93 -6.88 -7.34
CA LYS A 69 -14.55 -5.52 -7.74
C LYS A 69 -13.41 -5.46 -8.76
N LEU A 70 -12.58 -6.50 -8.84
CA LEU A 70 -11.44 -6.54 -9.74
C LEU A 70 -11.94 -6.65 -11.18
N ALA A 71 -11.67 -5.62 -11.99
CA ALA A 71 -11.77 -5.73 -13.43
C ALA A 71 -10.45 -6.31 -13.94
N ASP A 72 -10.42 -7.57 -14.30
CA ASP A 72 -9.20 -8.26 -14.74
C ASP A 72 -8.78 -7.85 -16.18
N CYS A 73 -7.55 -8.17 -16.57
CA CYS A 73 -7.05 -8.06 -17.94
C CYS A 73 -7.15 -9.40 -18.69
N ALA A 74 -7.06 -9.36 -20.02
CA ALA A 74 -7.12 -10.57 -20.84
C ALA A 74 -5.80 -11.36 -20.88
N SER A 75 -4.66 -10.68 -20.70
CA SER A 75 -3.35 -11.31 -20.71
C SER A 75 -3.11 -12.14 -19.46
N SER A 76 -2.55 -13.33 -19.67
CA SER A 76 -2.10 -14.23 -18.61
C SER A 76 -0.60 -14.07 -18.29
N ASN A 77 0.13 -13.21 -19.02
CA ASN A 77 1.56 -13.01 -18.81
C ASN A 77 1.80 -11.91 -17.77
N PRO A 78 2.29 -12.24 -16.56
CA PRO A 78 2.47 -11.24 -15.49
C PRO A 78 3.45 -10.12 -15.85
N ALA A 79 4.39 -10.36 -16.77
CA ALA A 79 5.42 -9.40 -17.13
C ALA A 79 4.90 -8.20 -17.95
N GLU A 80 3.88 -8.42 -18.78
CA GLU A 80 3.20 -7.35 -19.53
C GLU A 80 1.97 -6.82 -18.79
N SER A 81 1.37 -7.66 -17.91
CA SER A 81 0.18 -7.30 -17.18
C SER A 81 0.47 -6.32 -16.03
N GLU A 82 -0.42 -5.34 -15.91
CA GLU A 82 -0.36 -4.32 -14.87
C GLU A 82 -1.71 -4.13 -14.21
N ILE A 83 -1.70 -3.67 -12.97
CA ILE A 83 -2.91 -3.39 -12.20
C ILE A 83 -2.88 -1.98 -11.64
N PHE A 84 -3.96 -1.24 -11.85
CA PHE A 84 -4.20 0.06 -11.23
C PHE A 84 -5.07 -0.13 -9.99
N ILE A 85 -4.54 0.24 -8.84
CA ILE A 85 -5.28 0.32 -7.58
C ILE A 85 -5.78 1.75 -7.47
N VAL A 86 -7.10 1.93 -7.59
CA VAL A 86 -7.73 3.25 -7.74
C VAL A 86 -8.57 3.61 -6.52
N GLU A 87 -8.53 4.88 -6.13
CA GLU A 87 -9.36 5.43 -5.07
C GLU A 87 -10.83 5.59 -5.52
N GLY A 88 -11.72 4.78 -4.95
CA GLY A 88 -13.17 4.88 -5.15
C GLY A 88 -13.70 4.24 -6.43
N ASP A 89 -15.01 3.98 -6.43
CA ASP A 89 -15.71 3.38 -7.57
C ASP A 89 -15.85 4.36 -8.75
N SER A 90 -15.83 5.68 -8.49
CA SER A 90 -15.96 6.72 -9.53
C SER A 90 -14.73 6.72 -10.45
N ALA A 91 -13.54 6.96 -9.89
CA ALA A 91 -12.29 6.88 -10.64
C ALA A 91 -12.03 5.45 -11.17
N GLY A 92 -12.42 4.42 -10.42
CA GLY A 92 -12.40 3.04 -10.90
C GLY A 92 -13.26 2.80 -12.15
N GLY A 93 -14.42 3.47 -12.24
CA GLY A 93 -15.30 3.43 -13.40
C GLY A 93 -14.68 4.07 -14.63
N SER A 94 -14.10 5.27 -14.48
CA SER A 94 -13.38 5.96 -15.57
C SER A 94 -12.15 5.17 -16.02
N ALA A 95 -11.36 4.66 -15.09
CA ALA A 95 -10.18 3.83 -15.39
C ALA A 95 -10.57 2.53 -16.10
N LYS A 96 -11.65 1.87 -15.67
CA LYS A 96 -12.15 0.64 -16.33
C LYS A 96 -12.58 0.89 -17.78
N GLN A 97 -13.12 2.08 -18.08
CA GLN A 97 -13.54 2.45 -19.43
C GLN A 97 -12.36 2.89 -20.31
N GLY A 98 -11.37 3.58 -19.75
CA GLY A 98 -10.23 4.13 -20.48
C GLY A 98 -9.07 3.15 -20.71
N ARG A 99 -8.98 2.08 -19.91
CA ARG A 99 -7.87 1.13 -19.97
C ARG A 99 -7.76 0.34 -21.28
N ASP A 100 -6.57 -0.17 -21.55
CA ASP A 100 -6.40 -1.30 -22.45
C ASP A 100 -6.68 -2.61 -21.69
N ARG A 101 -7.86 -3.21 -21.95
CA ARG A 101 -8.29 -4.48 -21.36
C ARG A 101 -7.36 -5.65 -21.66
N LYS A 102 -6.46 -5.54 -22.63
CA LYS A 102 -5.51 -6.60 -22.97
C LYS A 102 -4.55 -6.85 -21.81
N PHE A 103 -3.98 -5.81 -21.22
CA PHE A 103 -2.91 -5.96 -20.21
C PHE A 103 -3.15 -5.15 -18.92
N GLN A 104 -4.17 -4.29 -18.85
CA GLN A 104 -4.43 -3.46 -17.68
C GLN A 104 -5.63 -3.96 -16.87
N ALA A 105 -5.41 -4.30 -15.60
CA ALA A 105 -6.41 -4.61 -14.60
C ALA A 105 -6.72 -3.39 -13.73
N ILE A 106 -7.95 -3.27 -13.21
CA ILE A 106 -8.36 -2.18 -12.32
C ILE A 106 -8.95 -2.77 -11.05
N LEU A 107 -8.44 -2.33 -9.89
CA LEU A 107 -8.95 -2.67 -8.58
C LEU A 107 -9.38 -1.40 -7.84
N PRO A 108 -10.69 -1.05 -7.85
CA PRO A 108 -11.19 0.07 -7.07
C PRO A 108 -11.24 -0.29 -5.58
N LEU A 109 -10.78 0.63 -4.75
CA LEU A 109 -10.86 0.54 -3.30
C LEU A 109 -12.01 1.38 -2.76
N ARG A 110 -12.73 0.88 -1.76
CA ARG A 110 -13.77 1.66 -1.07
C ARG A 110 -13.29 2.17 0.27
N GLY A 111 -13.31 3.50 0.42
CA GLY A 111 -12.95 4.16 1.66
C GLY A 111 -11.49 3.95 2.04
N LYS A 112 -11.16 4.25 3.30
CA LYS A 112 -9.79 4.16 3.82
C LYS A 112 -9.45 2.71 4.15
N ILE A 113 -8.29 2.27 3.70
CA ILE A 113 -7.78 0.92 3.96
C ILE A 113 -7.48 0.76 5.46
N LEU A 114 -7.63 -0.46 5.97
CA LEU A 114 -7.24 -0.79 7.33
C LEU A 114 -5.74 -0.53 7.53
N ASN A 115 -5.39 0.31 8.51
CA ASN A 115 -4.00 0.44 8.95
C ASN A 115 -3.55 -0.85 9.65
N ILE A 116 -2.75 -1.66 8.94
CA ILE A 116 -2.28 -2.95 9.45
C ILE A 116 -1.18 -2.85 10.50
N GLU A 117 -0.51 -1.70 10.66
CA GLU A 117 0.50 -1.49 11.72
C GLU A 117 -0.13 -1.53 13.11
N ARG A 118 -1.41 -1.13 13.22
CA ARG A 118 -2.14 -1.03 14.51
C ARG A 118 -3.03 -2.23 14.81
N ARG A 119 -3.06 -3.23 13.92
CA ARG A 119 -4.03 -4.32 13.97
C ARG A 119 -3.31 -5.67 13.98
N ASP A 120 -3.96 -6.66 14.56
CA ASP A 120 -3.46 -8.02 14.55
C ASP A 120 -3.69 -8.66 13.17
N GLU A 121 -2.95 -9.75 12.91
CA GLU A 121 -3.05 -10.45 11.63
C GLU A 121 -4.46 -10.99 11.37
N ALA A 122 -5.19 -11.37 12.43
CA ALA A 122 -6.56 -11.85 12.31
C ALA A 122 -7.51 -10.75 11.80
N ALA A 123 -7.42 -9.51 12.29
CA ALA A 123 -8.22 -8.40 11.77
C ALA A 123 -7.84 -8.04 10.33
N MET A 124 -6.54 -8.10 10.00
CA MET A 124 -6.05 -7.88 8.63
C MET A 124 -6.70 -8.86 7.66
N TYR A 125 -6.65 -10.16 7.95
CA TYR A 125 -7.26 -11.18 7.10
C TYR A 125 -8.79 -11.19 7.10
N LYS A 126 -9.46 -10.57 8.08
CA LYS A 126 -10.92 -10.41 8.07
C LYS A 126 -11.39 -9.23 7.20
N ASN A 127 -10.51 -8.28 6.91
CA ASN A 127 -10.85 -7.11 6.13
C ASN A 127 -10.99 -7.46 4.63
N GLU A 128 -12.12 -7.08 4.03
CA GLU A 128 -12.41 -7.41 2.63
C GLU A 128 -11.46 -6.73 1.64
N GLU A 129 -11.10 -5.46 1.84
CA GLU A 129 -10.19 -4.75 0.93
C GLU A 129 -8.78 -5.37 0.95
N ILE A 130 -8.29 -5.76 2.13
CA ILE A 130 -7.01 -6.47 2.24
C ILE A 130 -7.09 -7.86 1.62
N GLN A 131 -8.17 -8.62 1.83
CA GLN A 131 -8.38 -9.89 1.15
C GLN A 131 -8.39 -9.72 -0.38
N ASN A 132 -9.06 -8.68 -0.87
CA ASN A 132 -9.13 -8.38 -2.29
C ASN A 132 -7.76 -8.05 -2.88
N LEU A 133 -6.92 -7.30 -2.15
CA LEU A 133 -5.55 -7.04 -2.56
C LEU A 133 -4.70 -8.32 -2.61
N ILE A 134 -4.75 -9.14 -1.56
CA ILE A 134 -3.98 -10.39 -1.47
C ILE A 134 -4.37 -11.35 -2.60
N LEU A 135 -5.68 -11.58 -2.79
CA LEU A 135 -6.21 -12.49 -3.81
C LEU A 135 -6.04 -11.92 -5.22
N GLY A 136 -6.32 -10.63 -5.39
CA GLY A 136 -6.26 -9.96 -6.69
C GLY A 136 -4.86 -9.93 -7.27
N LEU A 137 -3.85 -9.68 -6.42
CA LEU A 137 -2.44 -9.62 -6.82
C LEU A 137 -1.77 -11.00 -6.84
N GLY A 138 -2.26 -11.97 -6.07
CA GLY A 138 -1.61 -13.27 -5.90
C GLY A 138 -0.42 -13.21 -4.94
N LEU A 139 -0.51 -12.43 -3.86
CA LEU A 139 0.60 -12.26 -2.90
C LEU A 139 0.91 -13.50 -2.06
N GLY A 140 0.04 -14.52 -2.11
CA GLY A 140 0.13 -15.69 -1.25
C GLY A 140 -0.20 -15.38 0.21
N VAL A 141 0.33 -16.20 1.11
CA VAL A 141 0.11 -16.06 2.54
C VAL A 141 1.34 -15.42 3.19
N LYS A 142 1.12 -14.42 4.04
CA LYS A 142 2.19 -13.76 4.79
C LYS A 142 3.03 -14.77 5.58
N GLY A 143 4.35 -14.69 5.39
CA GLY A 143 5.35 -15.55 6.06
C GLY A 143 5.81 -16.75 5.24
N GLU A 144 5.19 -17.01 4.07
CA GLU A 144 5.72 -17.93 3.08
C GLU A 144 6.73 -17.22 2.16
N ASP A 145 7.63 -17.97 1.54
CA ASP A 145 8.61 -17.44 0.61
C ASP A 145 7.91 -16.77 -0.58
N PHE A 146 8.26 -15.51 -0.84
CA PHE A 146 7.73 -14.79 -1.99
C PHE A 146 8.30 -15.37 -3.29
N LYS A 147 7.42 -15.62 -4.25
CA LYS A 147 7.78 -16.02 -5.61
C LYS A 147 7.19 -15.02 -6.59
N LYS A 148 8.05 -14.36 -7.35
CA LYS A 148 7.62 -13.36 -8.34
C LYS A 148 6.69 -13.98 -9.38
N GLU A 149 6.90 -15.25 -9.72
CA GLU A 149 6.10 -16.00 -10.69
C GLU A 149 4.66 -16.26 -10.24
N ALA A 150 4.40 -16.20 -8.92
CA ALA A 150 3.05 -16.31 -8.38
C ALA A 150 2.27 -14.98 -8.46
N LEU A 151 2.97 -13.87 -8.68
CA LEU A 151 2.38 -12.55 -8.81
C LEU A 151 1.64 -12.46 -10.16
N ARG A 152 0.41 -11.92 -10.14
CA ARG A 152 -0.42 -11.82 -11.35
C ARG A 152 -0.04 -10.63 -12.24
N TYR A 153 0.56 -9.59 -11.65
CA TYR A 153 0.91 -8.34 -12.33
C TYR A 153 2.29 -7.88 -11.85
N HIS A 154 3.27 -7.76 -12.74
CA HIS A 154 4.60 -7.26 -12.39
C HIS A 154 4.64 -5.74 -12.21
N LYS A 155 3.57 -5.03 -12.61
CA LYS A 155 3.41 -3.60 -12.34
C LYS A 155 2.15 -3.36 -11.53
N ILE A 156 2.33 -2.93 -10.30
CA ILE A 156 1.26 -2.53 -9.38
C ILE A 156 1.31 -1.01 -9.29
N VAL A 157 0.37 -0.35 -9.93
CA VAL A 157 0.30 1.12 -10.00
C VAL A 157 -0.73 1.62 -8.98
N ILE A 158 -0.28 2.38 -8.00
CA ILE A 158 -1.14 3.09 -7.06
C ILE A 158 -1.55 4.40 -7.71
N LEU A 159 -2.86 4.56 -7.97
CA LEU A 159 -3.42 5.74 -8.60
C LEU A 159 -4.48 6.36 -7.67
N THR A 160 -4.03 7.32 -6.87
CA THR A 160 -4.84 8.04 -5.88
C THR A 160 -4.98 9.51 -6.26
N ASP A 161 -5.98 10.19 -5.71
CA ASP A 161 -6.18 11.61 -5.96
C ASP A 161 -5.01 12.45 -5.40
N ALA A 162 -4.82 13.65 -5.99
CA ALA A 162 -3.81 14.61 -5.59
C ALA A 162 -4.30 15.48 -4.42
N ASP A 163 -4.93 14.86 -3.43
CA ASP A 163 -5.47 15.50 -2.24
C ASP A 163 -4.98 14.83 -0.94
N VAL A 164 -5.47 15.32 0.19
CA VAL A 164 -5.10 14.81 1.52
C VAL A 164 -5.58 13.38 1.76
N ASP A 165 -6.71 12.98 1.18
CA ASP A 165 -7.29 11.66 1.35
C ASP A 165 -6.56 10.63 0.48
N GLY A 166 -6.21 10.97 -0.75
CA GLY A 166 -5.38 10.18 -1.64
C GLY A 166 -3.97 9.98 -1.10
N ALA A 167 -3.36 11.02 -0.51
CA ALA A 167 -2.09 10.89 0.20
C ALA A 167 -2.17 9.92 1.39
N HIS A 168 -3.29 9.94 2.13
CA HIS A 168 -3.53 9.03 3.24
C HIS A 168 -3.72 7.57 2.75
N ILE A 169 -4.54 7.34 1.72
CA ILE A 169 -4.74 6.01 1.13
C ILE A 169 -3.43 5.46 0.58
N ARG A 170 -2.65 6.28 -0.14
CA ARG A 170 -1.32 5.92 -0.62
C ARG A 170 -0.43 5.48 0.55
N THR A 171 -0.39 6.24 1.63
CA THR A 171 0.40 5.87 2.83
C THR A 171 -0.05 4.53 3.43
N LEU A 172 -1.36 4.27 3.50
CA LEU A 172 -1.91 3.00 3.98
C LEU A 172 -1.53 1.82 3.06
N LEU A 173 -1.59 2.00 1.73
CA LEU A 173 -1.16 0.99 0.76
C LEU A 173 0.33 0.69 0.87
N LEU A 174 1.17 1.72 0.96
CA LEU A 174 2.62 1.54 1.10
C LEU A 174 2.95 0.81 2.40
N THR A 175 2.27 1.17 3.49
CA THR A 175 2.39 0.46 4.77
C THR A 175 1.98 -1.00 4.62
N PHE A 176 0.86 -1.27 3.92
CA PHE A 176 0.39 -2.62 3.64
C PHE A 176 1.45 -3.43 2.88
N PHE A 177 1.92 -2.94 1.73
CA PHE A 177 2.90 -3.64 0.92
C PHE A 177 4.21 -3.86 1.69
N PHE A 178 4.69 -2.85 2.42
CA PHE A 178 5.95 -2.95 3.15
C PHE A 178 5.90 -4.00 4.27
N ARG A 179 4.79 -4.06 5.01
CA ARG A 179 4.60 -5.01 6.12
C ARG A 179 4.16 -6.40 5.69
N TYR A 180 3.43 -6.50 4.59
CA TYR A 180 2.91 -7.78 4.10
C TYR A 180 3.91 -8.48 3.18
N GLN A 181 4.47 -7.77 2.20
CA GLN A 181 5.38 -8.33 1.21
C GLN A 181 6.40 -7.29 0.74
N ARG A 182 7.47 -7.11 1.53
CA ARG A 182 8.54 -6.14 1.22
C ARG A 182 9.22 -6.44 -0.11
N ALA A 183 9.32 -7.71 -0.49
CA ALA A 183 9.97 -8.13 -1.73
C ALA A 183 9.39 -7.47 -2.99
N LEU A 184 8.15 -6.95 -2.95
CA LEU A 184 7.57 -6.19 -4.07
C LEU A 184 8.34 -4.90 -4.38
N PHE A 185 8.93 -4.26 -3.37
CA PHE A 185 9.78 -3.08 -3.55
C PHE A 185 11.15 -3.48 -4.09
N ASP A 186 11.73 -4.54 -3.54
CA ASP A 186 13.03 -5.07 -3.94
C ASP A 186 13.01 -5.53 -5.42
N GLU A 187 11.90 -6.14 -5.84
CA GLU A 187 11.65 -6.58 -7.23
C GLU A 187 11.18 -5.47 -8.17
N GLY A 188 11.00 -4.25 -7.66
CA GLY A 188 10.62 -3.08 -8.45
C GLY A 188 9.20 -3.13 -9.03
N CYS A 189 8.27 -3.80 -8.36
CA CYS A 189 6.90 -4.00 -8.85
C CYS A 189 5.92 -2.87 -8.47
N ILE A 190 6.27 -2.00 -7.50
CA ILE A 190 5.38 -0.95 -7.00
C ILE A 190 5.65 0.39 -7.70
N TYR A 191 4.60 1.00 -8.22
CA TYR A 191 4.62 2.29 -8.90
C TYR A 191 3.54 3.22 -8.36
N VAL A 192 3.75 4.53 -8.50
CA VAL A 192 2.73 5.56 -8.27
C VAL A 192 2.47 6.28 -9.57
N GLY A 193 1.20 6.34 -9.96
CA GLY A 193 0.76 7.13 -11.11
C GLY A 193 0.78 8.62 -10.80
N VAL A 194 1.26 9.43 -11.74
CA VAL A 194 1.30 10.89 -11.60
C VAL A 194 0.30 11.51 -12.57
N PRO A 195 -0.92 11.86 -12.12
CA PRO A 195 -1.87 12.58 -12.94
C PRO A 195 -1.46 14.04 -13.20
N PRO A 196 -1.89 14.64 -14.31
CA PRO A 196 -1.68 16.05 -14.55
C PRO A 196 -2.52 16.90 -13.58
N LEU A 197 -1.99 18.03 -13.16
CA LEU A 197 -2.70 18.98 -12.29
C LEU A 197 -3.55 19.96 -13.09
N TYR A 198 -3.13 20.31 -14.30
CA TYR A 198 -3.82 21.28 -15.15
C TYR A 198 -4.02 20.76 -16.57
N LYS A 199 -5.13 21.20 -17.16
CA LYS A 199 -5.43 21.10 -18.58
C LYS A 199 -5.54 22.51 -19.14
N VAL A 200 -4.75 22.81 -20.16
CA VAL A 200 -4.77 24.09 -20.85
C VAL A 200 -5.29 23.87 -22.27
N GLU A 201 -6.41 24.50 -22.59
CA GLU A 201 -7.04 24.42 -23.90
C GLU A 201 -6.89 25.74 -24.65
N ARG A 202 -6.36 25.66 -25.87
CA ARG A 202 -6.25 26.79 -26.77
C ARG A 202 -6.78 26.43 -28.15
N GLY A 203 -8.00 26.88 -28.45
CA GLY A 203 -8.68 26.53 -29.70
C GLY A 203 -8.93 25.01 -29.77
N LYS A 204 -8.18 24.30 -30.62
CA LYS A 204 -8.25 22.83 -30.76
C LYS A 204 -7.09 22.10 -30.07
N GLN A 205 -6.10 22.82 -29.57
CA GLN A 205 -4.95 22.23 -28.90
C GLN A 205 -5.23 22.06 -27.41
N VAL A 206 -4.91 20.89 -26.89
CA VAL A 206 -5.02 20.54 -25.47
C VAL A 206 -3.63 20.18 -24.98
N HIS A 207 -3.22 20.82 -23.89
CA HIS A 207 -1.97 20.56 -23.20
C HIS A 207 -2.24 20.17 -21.76
N TYR A 208 -1.46 19.25 -21.23
CA TYR A 208 -1.53 18.80 -19.84
C TYR A 208 -0.25 19.21 -19.12
N CYS A 209 -0.39 19.80 -17.94
CA CYS A 209 0.71 20.26 -17.10
C CYS A 209 0.70 19.49 -15.78
N TYR A 210 1.86 19.04 -15.30
CA TYR A 210 1.98 18.20 -14.11
C TYR A 210 2.33 19.00 -12.86
N ASP A 211 2.87 20.21 -13.03
CA ASP A 211 3.08 21.16 -11.94
C ASP A 211 2.79 22.63 -12.37
N GLU A 212 2.94 23.56 -11.43
CA GLU A 212 2.78 24.99 -11.71
C GLU A 212 3.87 25.56 -12.61
N ALA A 213 5.08 24.98 -12.60
CA ALA A 213 6.18 25.45 -13.43
C ALA A 213 5.89 25.13 -14.89
N ASP A 214 5.42 23.91 -15.19
CA ASP A 214 4.92 23.48 -16.50
C ASP A 214 3.83 24.41 -17.02
N LEU A 215 2.89 24.79 -16.14
CA LEU A 215 1.81 25.71 -16.49
C LEU A 215 2.35 27.10 -16.87
N LYS A 216 3.24 27.65 -16.04
CA LYS A 216 3.86 28.96 -16.29
C LYS A 216 4.68 28.96 -17.57
N GLU A 217 5.49 27.92 -17.79
CA GLU A 217 6.29 27.76 -19.01
C GLU A 217 5.40 27.70 -20.24
N LEU A 218 4.36 26.85 -20.23
CA LEU A 218 3.42 26.73 -21.34
C LEU A 218 2.73 28.08 -21.63
N VAL A 219 2.23 28.77 -20.61
CA VAL A 219 1.58 30.07 -20.76
C VAL A 219 2.54 31.12 -21.34
N ASN A 220 3.81 31.09 -20.94
CA ASN A 220 4.84 32.00 -21.47
C ASN A 220 5.16 31.75 -22.95
N THR A 221 4.92 30.55 -23.48
CA THR A 221 5.05 30.29 -24.93
C THR A 221 3.94 30.94 -25.76
N PHE A 222 2.83 31.33 -25.12
CA PHE A 222 1.70 31.93 -25.82
C PHE A 222 1.90 33.44 -26.05
N PRO A 223 1.35 33.98 -27.15
CA PRO A 223 1.30 35.43 -27.36
C PRO A 223 0.58 36.13 -26.19
N THR A 224 0.98 37.36 -25.86
CA THR A 224 0.47 38.13 -24.72
C THR A 224 -1.06 38.31 -24.70
N ASN A 225 -1.71 38.26 -25.87
CA ASN A 225 -3.17 38.38 -26.03
C ASN A 225 -3.86 37.03 -26.37
N ALA A 226 -3.20 35.90 -26.12
CA ALA A 226 -3.77 34.59 -26.39
C ALA A 226 -4.91 34.27 -25.42
N SER A 227 -6.09 33.95 -25.96
CA SER A 227 -7.18 33.36 -25.18
C SER A 227 -6.94 31.86 -25.03
N TYR A 228 -6.88 31.39 -23.79
CA TYR A 228 -6.82 29.98 -23.41
C TYR A 228 -7.71 29.73 -22.20
N ASN A 229 -8.15 28.50 -22.03
CA ASN A 229 -8.92 28.05 -20.88
C ASN A 229 -8.06 27.10 -20.05
N THR A 230 -7.99 27.33 -18.74
CA THR A 230 -7.24 26.46 -17.82
C THR A 230 -8.22 25.79 -16.87
N GLN A 231 -8.21 24.47 -16.87
CA GLN A 231 -8.94 23.63 -15.92
C GLN A 231 -7.94 22.98 -14.97
N ARG A 232 -8.16 23.12 -13.66
CA ARG A 232 -7.41 22.38 -12.63
C ARG A 232 -8.17 21.10 -12.29
N PHE A 233 -7.48 19.96 -12.27
CA PHE A 233 -8.05 18.70 -11.79
C PHE A 233 -7.88 18.62 -10.27
N LYS A 234 -8.96 18.31 -9.54
CA LYS A 234 -8.89 18.07 -8.09
C LYS A 234 -8.87 16.59 -7.73
N GLY A 235 -9.49 15.76 -8.56
CA GLY A 235 -9.51 14.32 -8.39
C GLY A 235 -9.61 13.58 -9.73
N LEU A 236 -9.21 12.32 -9.73
CA LEU A 236 -9.20 11.45 -10.90
C LEU A 236 -10.62 11.20 -11.45
N GLY A 237 -11.63 11.28 -10.57
CA GLY A 237 -13.04 11.13 -10.96
C GLY A 237 -13.58 12.27 -11.83
N GLU A 238 -12.90 13.42 -11.89
CA GLU A 238 -13.26 14.54 -12.76
C GLU A 238 -12.77 14.35 -14.21
N MET A 239 -11.84 13.40 -14.42
CA MET A 239 -11.26 13.14 -15.73
C MET A 239 -12.15 12.19 -16.54
N MET A 240 -12.37 12.55 -17.80
CA MET A 240 -13.04 11.65 -18.75
C MET A 240 -12.15 10.44 -19.04
N PRO A 241 -12.70 9.25 -19.35
CA PRO A 241 -11.91 8.04 -19.58
C PRO A 241 -10.77 8.19 -20.59
N LEU A 242 -11.02 8.91 -21.69
CA LEU A 242 -10.01 9.17 -22.72
C LEU A 242 -8.87 10.06 -22.18
N GLN A 243 -9.20 11.09 -21.38
CA GLN A 243 -8.20 11.97 -20.79
C GLN A 243 -7.34 11.20 -19.79
N LEU A 244 -7.95 10.33 -19.00
CA LEU A 244 -7.23 9.49 -18.05
C LEU A 244 -6.28 8.53 -18.79
N TRP A 245 -6.73 7.94 -19.90
CA TRP A 245 -5.88 7.11 -20.77
C TRP A 245 -4.66 7.89 -21.28
N GLU A 246 -4.89 9.00 -21.99
CA GLU A 246 -3.84 9.76 -22.67
C GLU A 246 -2.79 10.36 -21.73
N THR A 247 -3.13 10.53 -20.45
CA THR A 247 -2.28 11.24 -19.49
C THR A 247 -1.62 10.33 -18.46
N THR A 248 -2.32 9.31 -17.96
CA THR A 248 -1.83 8.49 -16.83
C THR A 248 -1.76 7.00 -17.08
N MET A 249 -2.52 6.47 -18.03
CA MET A 249 -2.60 5.02 -18.23
C MET A 249 -1.84 4.54 -19.47
N ASP A 250 -1.72 5.36 -20.51
CA ASP A 250 -1.02 5.05 -21.75
C ASP A 250 0.49 4.83 -21.50
N PRO A 251 1.03 3.62 -21.71
CA PRO A 251 2.45 3.34 -21.49
C PRO A 251 3.42 4.21 -22.29
N GLU A 252 3.00 4.77 -23.42
CA GLU A 252 3.85 5.62 -24.27
C GLU A 252 4.00 7.04 -23.74
N ARG A 253 3.02 7.53 -22.96
CA ARG A 253 2.93 8.94 -22.55
C ARG A 253 2.98 9.16 -21.05
N ARG A 254 2.55 8.18 -20.27
CA ARG A 254 2.39 8.33 -18.82
C ARG A 254 3.72 8.50 -18.10
N LEU A 255 3.64 9.13 -16.94
CA LEU A 255 4.73 9.21 -15.98
C LEU A 255 4.40 8.34 -14.75
N LEU A 256 5.25 7.35 -14.49
CA LEU A 256 5.15 6.50 -13.30
C LEU A 256 6.40 6.70 -12.43
N LYS A 257 6.19 6.85 -11.12
CA LYS A 257 7.28 6.83 -10.13
C LYS A 257 7.41 5.43 -9.56
N GLN A 258 8.50 4.74 -9.88
CA GLN A 258 8.83 3.45 -9.28
C GLN A 258 9.28 3.67 -7.83
N LEU A 259 8.76 2.87 -6.91
CA LEU A 259 9.13 2.96 -5.49
C LEU A 259 10.14 1.87 -5.14
N THR A 260 11.24 2.29 -4.52
CA THR A 260 12.31 1.44 -4.01
C THR A 260 12.49 1.67 -2.51
N VAL A 261 13.07 0.69 -1.81
CA VAL A 261 13.45 0.83 -0.40
C VAL A 261 14.97 0.80 -0.33
N GLU A 262 15.58 1.95 -0.06
CA GLU A 262 17.04 2.05 0.08
C GLU A 262 17.53 1.49 1.42
N ASP A 263 16.95 1.97 2.52
CA ASP A 263 17.22 1.47 3.87
C ASP A 263 15.94 0.90 4.51
N ALA A 264 15.90 -0.43 4.64
CA ALA A 264 14.78 -1.12 5.26
C ALA A 264 14.65 -0.86 6.77
N ALA A 265 15.75 -0.59 7.47
CA ALA A 265 15.73 -0.26 8.89
C ALA A 265 15.16 1.14 9.10
N GLU A 266 15.58 2.12 8.30
CA GLU A 266 15.04 3.46 8.33
C GLU A 266 13.55 3.47 7.95
N ALA A 267 13.17 2.82 6.83
CA ALA A 267 11.78 2.72 6.41
C ALA A 267 10.90 2.06 7.50
N ASN A 268 11.41 1.03 8.17
CA ASN A 268 10.73 0.40 9.29
C ASN A 268 10.48 1.38 10.46
N VAL A 269 11.49 2.18 10.82
CA VAL A 269 11.34 3.23 11.85
C VAL A 269 10.28 4.23 11.43
N VAL A 270 10.33 4.73 10.18
CA VAL A 270 9.36 5.71 9.66
C VAL A 270 7.93 5.17 9.71
N PHE A 271 7.69 3.96 9.19
CA PHE A 271 6.35 3.34 9.22
C PHE A 271 5.86 3.10 10.65
N SER A 272 6.68 2.55 11.54
CA SER A 272 6.27 2.34 12.94
C SER A 272 5.97 3.65 13.67
N SER A 273 6.65 4.73 13.28
CA SER A 273 6.48 6.04 13.89
C SER A 273 5.21 6.75 13.43
N LEU A 274 4.96 6.78 12.12
CA LEU A 274 3.79 7.43 11.54
C LEU A 274 2.53 6.59 11.69
N MET A 275 2.63 5.28 11.51
CA MET A 275 1.47 4.39 11.45
C MET A 275 1.20 3.64 12.74
N GLY A 276 2.13 3.68 13.70
CA GLY A 276 2.02 2.96 14.98
C GLY A 276 1.07 3.57 16.00
N ALA A 277 1.05 2.95 17.18
CA ALA A 277 0.16 3.31 18.28
C ALA A 277 0.64 4.50 19.14
N ARG A 278 1.92 4.88 19.06
CA ARG A 278 2.51 5.95 19.88
C ARG A 278 2.13 7.33 19.35
N VAL A 279 1.07 7.91 19.89
CA VAL A 279 0.51 9.20 19.44
C VAL A 279 1.49 10.36 19.64
N GLU A 280 2.13 10.45 20.81
CA GLU A 280 3.03 11.57 21.12
C GLU A 280 4.23 11.62 20.16
N TYR A 281 4.86 10.48 19.90
CA TYR A 281 5.99 10.42 18.97
C TYR A 281 5.62 10.87 17.56
N ARG A 282 4.44 10.45 17.07
CA ARG A 282 3.92 10.93 15.78
C ARG A 282 3.67 12.44 15.79
N LYS A 283 3.11 12.98 16.88
CA LYS A 283 2.86 14.41 17.03
C LYS A 283 4.15 15.23 16.97
N GLU A 284 5.20 14.78 17.66
CA GLU A 284 6.52 15.41 17.60
C GLU A 284 7.11 15.40 16.18
N LEU A 285 6.98 14.27 15.46
CA LEU A 285 7.42 14.19 14.07
C LEU A 285 6.68 15.18 13.18
N ILE A 286 5.35 15.26 13.30
CA ILE A 286 4.54 16.20 12.52
C ILE A 286 4.95 17.64 12.83
N GLN A 287 5.17 17.98 14.10
CA GLN A 287 5.58 19.34 14.49
C GLN A 287 6.96 19.71 13.94
N LYS A 288 7.93 18.79 14.01
CA LYS A 288 9.28 18.98 13.44
C LYS A 288 9.24 19.11 11.92
N ALA A 289 8.43 18.30 11.26
CA ALA A 289 8.26 18.36 9.81
C ALA A 289 7.55 19.65 9.39
N ALA A 290 6.49 20.06 10.09
CA ALA A 290 5.73 21.26 9.78
C ALA A 290 6.58 22.54 9.81
N SER A 291 7.57 22.63 10.70
CA SER A 291 8.50 23.77 10.73
C SER A 291 9.45 23.84 9.53
N MET A 292 9.56 22.76 8.74
CA MET A 292 10.38 22.70 7.53
C MET A 292 9.57 22.94 6.25
N VAL A 293 8.24 23.01 6.34
CA VAL A 293 7.37 23.21 5.17
C VAL A 293 7.22 24.70 4.89
N ASN A 294 7.53 25.12 3.66
CA ASN A 294 7.20 26.46 3.20
C ASN A 294 5.68 26.56 2.99
N LEU A 295 5.05 27.60 3.57
CA LEU A 295 3.61 27.87 3.44
C LEU A 295 3.18 27.99 1.96
N ASP A 296 4.06 28.47 1.08
CA ASP A 296 3.80 28.61 -0.35
C ASP A 296 3.64 27.26 -1.07
N HIS A 297 4.04 26.14 -0.43
CA HIS A 297 3.95 24.78 -0.98
C HIS A 297 2.74 24.02 -0.44
N LEU A 298 1.95 24.62 0.47
CA LEU A 298 0.73 24.03 0.97
C LEU A 298 -0.42 24.41 0.04
N ASP A 299 -1.10 23.41 -0.52
CA ASP A 299 -2.39 23.59 -1.19
C ASP A 299 -3.46 23.98 -0.15
N ILE A 300 -3.49 25.27 0.24
CA ILE A 300 -4.55 25.88 1.06
C ILE A 300 -5.55 26.60 0.14
#